data_AF-A0A317H174-F1
#
_entry.id   AF-A0A317H174-F1
#
_cell.length_a   1.000
_cell.length_b   1.000
_cell.length_c   1.000
_cell.angle_alpha   90.00
_cell.angle_beta   90.00
_cell.angle_gamma   90.00
#
_symmetry.space_group_name_H-M   'P 1'
#
loop_
_entity.id
_entity.type
_entity.pdbx_description
1 polymer ?
#
loop_
_entity_poly.entity_id
_entity_poly.type
_entity_poly.pdbx_seq_one_letter_code
_entity_poly.pdbx_strand_id
1 'polypeptide(L)'
;MVPIALVFVLSTALTLLCSTVPWLARLLPTWALIIGLVVGVTLSLVDAVLALPFSPWTNLVVLVVAWSGGVLLGRSVAARFRPFLLWFLCFSVVDALLALGNYPQTPHSAGGSSPLLYADFILVLSGGRFAINVVDVLLLTALAEHWHQRGASYLIALLPGVLGFLLADGLIAVTKLGILPGIPFFTVGYVLTEGIYRYMSRRAAPPAKLAR
;
A
#
# COMPACT_ATOMS: atom_id res chain seq x y z
N MET A 1 18.93 11.02 10.37
CA MET A 1 17.49 10.78 10.62
C MET A 1 16.72 11.66 9.66
N VAL A 2 15.83 11.08 8.85
CA VAL A 2 14.97 11.83 7.94
C VAL A 2 13.91 12.58 8.76
N PRO A 3 13.69 13.88 8.52
CA PRO A 3 12.69 14.64 9.28
C PRO A 3 11.29 14.07 9.05
N ILE A 4 10.48 14.01 10.10
CA ILE A 4 9.16 13.37 10.05
C ILE A 4 8.22 14.01 9.02
N ALA A 5 8.35 15.32 8.78
CA ALA A 5 7.64 16.02 7.72
C ALA A 5 8.00 15.48 6.32
N LEU A 6 9.27 15.11 6.10
CA LEU A 6 9.69 14.52 4.82
C LEU A 6 9.20 13.09 4.68
N VAL A 7 9.20 12.29 5.77
CA VAL A 7 8.56 10.95 5.77
C VAL A 7 7.11 11.08 5.34
N PHE A 8 6.38 12.01 5.97
CA PHE A 8 4.97 12.24 5.67
C PHE A 8 4.71 12.62 4.20
N VAL A 9 5.54 13.51 3.64
CA VAL A 9 5.47 13.90 2.23
C VAL A 9 5.74 12.72 1.31
N LEU A 10 6.75 11.90 1.60
CA LEU A 10 7.11 10.73 0.80
C LEU A 10 6.01 9.65 0.87
N SER A 11 5.48 9.35 2.06
CA SER A 11 4.37 8.42 2.26
C SER A 11 3.11 8.88 1.50
N THR A 12 2.81 10.17 1.54
CA THR A 12 1.66 10.75 0.81
C THR A 12 1.88 10.68 -0.70
N ALA A 13 3.07 11.02 -1.19
CA ALA A 13 3.42 10.92 -2.60
C ALA A 13 3.34 9.48 -3.12
N LEU A 14 3.80 8.52 -2.32
CA LEU A 14 3.70 7.11 -2.63
C LEU A 14 2.25 6.63 -2.65
N THR A 15 1.43 7.08 -1.70
CA THR A 15 -0.01 6.75 -1.69
C THR A 15 -0.70 7.31 -2.93
N LEU A 16 -0.40 8.56 -3.30
CA LEU A 16 -0.89 9.18 -4.54
C LEU A 16 -0.51 8.31 -5.74
N LEU A 17 0.76 7.96 -5.89
CA LEU A 17 1.24 7.07 -6.96
C LEU A 17 0.46 5.75 -6.98
N CYS A 18 0.44 5.00 -5.89
CA CYS A 18 -0.26 3.71 -5.80
C CYS A 18 -1.76 3.85 -6.10
N SER A 19 -2.38 4.96 -5.66
CA SER A 19 -3.79 5.23 -5.93
C SER A 19 -4.05 5.60 -7.38
N THR A 20 -3.10 6.17 -8.13
CA THR A 20 -3.31 6.47 -9.57
C THR A 20 -3.22 5.23 -10.46
N VAL A 21 -2.47 4.21 -10.03
CA VAL A 21 -2.17 3.00 -10.81
C VAL A 21 -3.43 2.29 -11.32
N PRO A 22 -4.47 2.02 -10.52
CA PRO A 22 -5.74 1.44 -11.00
C PRO A 22 -6.36 2.17 -12.19
N TRP A 23 -6.37 3.51 -12.16
CA TRP A 23 -6.94 4.33 -13.23
C TRP A 23 -6.12 4.31 -14.52
N LEU A 24 -4.81 4.11 -14.41
CA LEU A 24 -3.94 3.91 -15.57
C LEU A 24 -4.05 2.47 -16.10
N ALA A 25 -4.09 1.50 -15.18
CA ALA A 25 -4.18 0.07 -15.47
C ALA A 25 -5.54 -0.36 -16.01
N ARG A 26 -6.57 0.49 -15.99
CA ARG A 26 -7.86 0.24 -16.67
C ARG A 26 -7.72 0.01 -18.19
N LEU A 27 -6.67 0.59 -18.80
CA LEU A 27 -6.37 0.46 -20.21
C LEU A 27 -5.56 -0.80 -20.53
N LEU A 28 -5.02 -1.46 -19.50
CA LEU A 28 -4.16 -2.61 -19.66
C LEU A 28 -4.97 -3.91 -19.57
N PRO A 29 -4.78 -4.84 -20.50
CA PRO A 29 -5.37 -6.16 -20.39
C PRO A 29 -4.72 -6.94 -19.24
N THR A 30 -5.47 -7.85 -18.62
CA THR A 30 -5.01 -8.63 -17.45
C THR A 30 -3.71 -9.38 -17.72
N TRP A 31 -3.50 -9.90 -18.94
CA TRP A 31 -2.27 -10.60 -19.32
C TRP A 31 -1.03 -9.70 -19.25
N ALA A 32 -1.15 -8.40 -19.56
CA ALA A 32 -0.02 -7.47 -19.47
C ALA A 32 0.42 -7.27 -18.02
N LEU A 33 -0.54 -7.22 -17.08
CA LEU A 33 -0.25 -7.18 -15.64
C LEU A 33 0.40 -8.49 -15.16
N ILE A 34 -0.07 -9.64 -15.66
CA ILE A 34 0.54 -10.94 -15.33
C ILE A 34 1.98 -11.00 -15.83
N ILE A 35 2.26 -10.57 -17.06
CA ILE A 35 3.62 -10.51 -17.60
C ILE A 35 4.48 -9.57 -16.74
N GLY A 36 3.98 -8.38 -16.42
CA GLY A 36 4.70 -7.43 -15.55
C GLY A 36 5.05 -8.03 -14.19
N LEU A 37 4.09 -8.72 -13.56
CA LEU A 37 4.30 -9.41 -12.29
C LEU A 37 5.32 -10.55 -12.41
N VAL A 38 5.17 -11.44 -13.39
CA VAL A 38 6.07 -12.59 -13.58
C VAL A 38 7.49 -12.10 -13.87
N VAL A 39 7.65 -11.17 -14.82
CA VAL A 39 8.95 -10.59 -15.15
C VAL A 39 9.55 -9.91 -13.93
N GLY A 40 8.78 -9.09 -13.21
CA GLY A 40 9.25 -8.40 -12.01
C GLY A 40 9.72 -9.37 -10.92
N VAL A 41 8.94 -10.39 -10.60
CA VAL A 41 9.30 -11.42 -9.61
C VAL A 41 10.53 -12.19 -10.05
N THR A 42 10.63 -12.59 -11.32
CA THR A 42 11.81 -13.29 -11.83
C THR A 42 13.06 -12.43 -11.72
N LEU A 43 12.98 -11.14 -12.04
CA LEU A 43 14.10 -10.20 -11.89
C LEU A 43 14.49 -10.03 -10.42
N SER A 44 13.53 -9.88 -9.51
CA SER A 44 13.80 -9.82 -8.06
C SER A 44 14.48 -11.09 -7.53
N LEU A 45 14.05 -12.27 -8.00
CA LEU A 45 14.67 -13.54 -7.62
C LEU A 45 16.09 -13.68 -8.17
N VAL A 46 16.31 -13.31 -9.43
CA VAL A 46 17.64 -13.32 -10.07
C VAL A 46 18.58 -12.37 -9.34
N ASP A 47 18.12 -11.16 -9.03
CA ASP A 47 18.88 -10.17 -8.28
C ASP A 47 19.25 -10.67 -6.87
N ALA A 48 18.30 -11.30 -6.18
CA ALA A 48 18.52 -11.89 -4.86
C ALA A 48 19.52 -13.07 -4.89
N VAL A 49 19.44 -13.93 -5.91
CA VAL A 49 20.33 -15.12 -6.03
C VAL A 49 21.74 -14.72 -6.44
N LEU A 50 21.86 -13.76 -7.36
CA LEU A 50 23.15 -13.36 -7.94
C LEU A 50 23.80 -12.19 -7.19
N ALA A 51 23.14 -11.65 -6.16
CA ALA A 51 23.58 -10.52 -5.36
C ALA A 51 24.04 -9.31 -6.19
N LEU A 52 23.28 -9.00 -7.25
CA LEU A 52 23.71 -8.02 -8.24
C LEU A 52 23.51 -6.58 -7.69
N PRO A 53 24.45 -5.65 -7.96
CA PRO A 53 24.36 -4.29 -7.47
C PRO A 53 23.48 -3.41 -8.37
N PHE A 54 22.25 -3.84 -8.67
CA PHE A 54 21.37 -3.13 -9.61
C PHE A 54 20.68 -1.88 -9.04
N SER A 55 20.99 -1.44 -7.82
CA SER A 55 20.44 -0.19 -7.27
C SER A 55 20.80 1.00 -8.18
N PRO A 56 19.82 1.84 -8.61
CA PRO A 56 18.45 1.97 -8.11
C PRO A 56 17.37 1.24 -8.93
N TRP A 57 17.72 0.48 -9.97
CA TRP A 57 16.78 -0.22 -10.84
C TRP A 57 15.94 -1.27 -10.11
N THR A 58 16.46 -1.81 -9.00
CA THR A 58 15.74 -2.71 -8.09
C THR A 58 14.42 -2.11 -7.59
N ASN A 59 14.37 -0.80 -7.30
CA ASN A 59 13.15 -0.11 -6.90
C ASN A 59 12.08 -0.14 -7.98
N LEU A 60 12.46 -0.01 -9.26
CA LEU A 60 11.51 -0.06 -10.37
C LEU A 60 10.91 -1.47 -10.50
N VAL A 61 11.73 -2.50 -10.33
CA VAL A 61 11.26 -3.90 -10.31
C VAL A 61 10.28 -4.12 -9.17
N VAL A 62 10.61 -3.67 -7.96
CA VAL A 62 9.73 -3.73 -6.78
C VAL A 62 8.40 -3.02 -7.03
N LEU A 63 8.42 -1.81 -7.63
CA LEU A 63 7.20 -1.08 -7.98
C LEU A 63 6.38 -1.82 -9.04
N VAL A 64 7.00 -2.37 -10.08
CA VAL A 64 6.29 -3.16 -11.11
C VAL A 64 5.59 -4.37 -10.49
N VAL A 65 6.27 -5.08 -9.58
CA VAL A 65 5.70 -6.22 -8.84
C VAL A 65 4.53 -5.75 -7.97
N ALA A 66 4.73 -4.72 -7.16
CA ALA A 66 3.71 -4.20 -6.26
C ALA A 66 2.48 -3.69 -7.01
N TRP A 67 2.67 -2.94 -8.10
CA TRP A 67 1.58 -2.37 -8.89
C TRP A 67 0.82 -3.43 -9.66
N SER A 68 1.52 -4.31 -10.37
CA SER A 68 0.88 -5.37 -11.16
C SER A 68 0.18 -6.38 -10.25
N GLY A 69 0.87 -6.83 -9.20
CA GLY A 69 0.33 -7.74 -8.21
C GLY A 69 -0.82 -7.11 -7.44
N GLY A 70 -0.71 -5.85 -7.04
CA GLY A 70 -1.75 -5.13 -6.31
C GLY A 70 -3.03 -4.97 -7.13
N VAL A 71 -2.92 -4.58 -8.40
CA VAL A 71 -4.09 -4.50 -9.30
C VAL A 71 -4.72 -5.87 -9.52
N LEU A 72 -3.93 -6.90 -9.83
CA LEU A 72 -4.45 -8.26 -10.02
C LEU A 72 -5.15 -8.78 -8.78
N LEU A 73 -4.56 -8.52 -7.61
CA LEU A 73 -5.09 -8.93 -6.34
C LEU A 73 -6.40 -8.17 -6.02
N GLY A 74 -6.42 -6.86 -6.23
CA GLY A 74 -7.63 -6.05 -6.08
C GLY A 74 -8.77 -6.52 -6.99
N ARG A 75 -8.45 -7.01 -8.21
CA ARG A 75 -9.39 -7.64 -9.16
C ARG A 75 -9.86 -9.04 -8.75
N SER A 76 -9.05 -9.77 -8.00
CA SER A 76 -9.38 -11.13 -7.58
C SER A 76 -10.38 -11.19 -6.43
N VAL A 77 -10.46 -10.13 -5.62
CA VAL A 77 -11.36 -10.06 -4.46
C VAL A 77 -12.65 -9.37 -4.85
N ALA A 78 -13.78 -9.91 -4.42
CA ALA A 78 -15.08 -9.30 -4.68
C ALA A 78 -15.11 -7.83 -4.18
N ALA A 79 -15.62 -6.93 -5.02
CA ALA A 79 -15.77 -5.49 -4.76
C ALA A 79 -16.87 -5.16 -3.73
N ARG A 80 -16.89 -5.90 -2.62
CA ARG A 80 -17.78 -5.72 -1.47
C ARG A 80 -16.92 -5.49 -0.24
N PHE A 81 -17.42 -4.71 0.70
CA PHE A 81 -16.69 -4.37 1.93
C PHE A 81 -16.21 -5.59 2.73
N ARG A 82 -17.12 -6.53 3.04
CA ARG A 82 -16.83 -7.68 3.92
C ARG A 82 -15.70 -8.60 3.41
N PRO A 83 -15.74 -9.13 2.18
CA PRO A 83 -14.69 -10.04 1.71
C PRO A 83 -13.33 -9.35 1.65
N PHE A 84 -13.28 -8.10 1.20
CA PHE A 84 -12.04 -7.33 1.17
C PHE A 84 -11.51 -7.04 2.59
N LEU A 85 -12.38 -6.68 3.53
CA LEU A 85 -12.01 -6.48 4.93
C LEU A 85 -11.42 -7.74 5.56
N LEU A 86 -12.07 -8.90 5.38
CA LEU A 86 -11.59 -10.17 5.95
C LEU A 86 -10.23 -10.55 5.39
N TRP A 87 -10.07 -10.38 4.08
CA TRP A 87 -8.79 -10.60 3.41
C TRP A 87 -7.71 -9.67 3.96
N PHE A 88 -7.99 -8.37 4.06
CA PHE A 88 -7.05 -7.37 4.58
C PHE A 88 -6.71 -7.58 6.06
N LEU A 89 -7.69 -8.01 6.87
CA LEU A 89 -7.48 -8.40 8.26
C LEU A 89 -6.51 -9.58 8.41
N CYS A 90 -6.53 -10.55 7.49
CA CYS A 90 -5.57 -11.64 7.52
C CYS A 90 -4.14 -11.12 7.35
N PHE A 91 -3.91 -10.22 6.39
CA PHE A 91 -2.60 -9.56 6.21
C PHE A 91 -2.22 -8.71 7.42
N SER A 92 -3.18 -7.97 8.01
CA SER A 92 -2.95 -7.19 9.22
C SER A 92 -2.55 -8.04 10.42
N VAL A 93 -3.15 -9.23 10.58
CA VAL A 93 -2.80 -10.15 11.68
C VAL A 93 -1.42 -10.74 11.43
N VAL A 94 -1.11 -11.16 10.20
CA VAL A 94 0.22 -11.66 9.84
C VAL A 94 1.29 -10.60 10.10
N ASP A 95 1.04 -9.35 9.71
CA ASP A 95 1.96 -8.23 9.93
C ASP A 95 2.24 -7.99 11.42
N ALA A 96 1.17 -7.94 12.23
CA ALA A 96 1.30 -7.79 13.68
C ALA A 96 2.04 -8.97 14.33
N LEU A 97 1.80 -10.21 13.88
CA LEU A 97 2.49 -11.39 14.36
C LEU A 97 3.98 -11.38 13.98
N LEU A 98 4.32 -10.96 12.76
CA LEU A 98 5.71 -10.80 12.33
C LEU A 98 6.43 -9.73 13.14
N ALA A 99 5.77 -8.62 13.46
CA ALA A 99 6.30 -7.58 14.33
C ALA A 99 6.52 -8.08 15.77
N LEU A 100 5.58 -8.85 16.32
CA LEU A 100 5.69 -9.47 17.65
C LEU A 100 6.78 -10.54 17.72
N GLY A 101 6.99 -11.28 16.64
CA GLY A 101 7.98 -12.35 16.53
C GLY A 101 9.43 -11.87 16.39
N ASN A 102 9.70 -10.56 16.48
CA ASN A 102 11.00 -9.94 16.19
C ASN A 102 11.57 -10.35 14.82
N TYR A 103 10.71 -10.67 13.86
CA TYR A 103 11.16 -10.84 12.48
C TYR A 103 11.77 -9.50 12.03
N PRO A 104 12.87 -9.47 11.27
CA PRO A 104 13.49 -8.22 10.83
C PRO A 104 12.51 -7.41 9.98
N GLN A 105 11.76 -6.54 10.64
CA GLN A 105 10.86 -5.56 10.06
C GLN A 105 11.73 -4.40 9.58
N THR A 106 11.56 -4.01 8.32
CA THR A 106 12.22 -2.82 7.80
C THR A 106 11.57 -1.59 8.42
N PRO A 107 12.32 -0.79 9.20
CA PRO A 107 11.75 0.42 9.77
C PRO A 107 11.32 1.35 8.63
N HIS A 108 10.14 1.96 8.77
CA HIS A 108 9.79 3.19 8.06
C HIS A 108 10.67 4.32 8.62
N SER A 109 11.99 4.23 8.44
CA SER A 109 12.96 5.15 9.03
C SER A 109 14.31 5.10 8.35
N ALA A 110 14.94 6.27 8.39
CA ALA A 110 16.30 6.54 7.96
C ALA A 110 17.37 5.90 8.83
N GLY A 111 17.62 4.62 8.61
CA GLY A 111 18.81 3.95 9.10
C GLY A 111 18.61 2.45 9.25
N GLY A 112 19.54 1.66 8.69
CA GLY A 112 19.64 0.23 8.91
C GLY A 112 19.35 -0.60 7.65
N SER A 113 20.40 -1.18 7.09
CA SER A 113 20.32 -2.21 6.05
C SER A 113 19.93 -3.55 6.68
N SER A 114 18.73 -4.03 6.38
CA SER A 114 18.39 -5.45 6.51
C SER A 114 19.04 -6.23 5.35
N PRO A 115 19.49 -7.49 5.53
CA PRO A 115 20.02 -8.32 4.44
C PRO A 115 18.95 -8.76 3.42
N LEU A 116 17.67 -8.45 3.62
CA LEU A 116 16.57 -8.69 2.68
C LEU A 116 16.28 -7.46 1.79
N LEU A 117 17.30 -6.72 1.35
CA LEU A 117 17.22 -5.51 0.50
C LEU A 117 16.40 -5.68 -0.80
N TYR A 118 16.14 -6.93 -1.21
CA TYR A 118 15.57 -7.26 -2.51
C TYR A 118 14.04 -7.09 -2.61
N ALA A 119 13.35 -6.89 -1.48
CA ALA A 119 11.89 -6.78 -1.43
C ALA A 119 11.38 -5.42 -0.89
N ASP A 120 12.25 -4.43 -0.72
CA ASP A 120 11.88 -3.11 -0.24
C ASP A 120 12.09 -2.06 -1.32
N PHE A 121 11.20 -1.08 -1.36
CA PHE A 121 11.41 0.14 -2.10
C PHE A 121 12.23 1.10 -1.23
N ILE A 122 13.44 1.47 -1.67
CA ILE A 122 14.38 2.25 -0.87
C ILE A 122 14.79 3.53 -1.60
N LEU A 123 14.51 4.68 -0.99
CA LEU A 123 15.04 5.98 -1.41
C LEU A 123 16.18 6.40 -0.48
N VAL A 124 17.37 6.61 -1.04
CA VAL A 124 18.52 7.14 -0.32
C VAL A 124 18.48 8.66 -0.40
N LEU A 125 18.33 9.33 0.74
CA LEU A 125 18.31 10.79 0.87
C LEU A 125 19.53 11.27 1.66
N SER A 126 19.87 12.56 1.54
CA SER A 126 21.01 13.16 2.26
C SER A 126 20.91 13.06 3.79
N GLY A 127 19.70 12.98 4.35
CA GLY A 127 19.43 12.81 5.79
C GLY A 127 19.23 11.36 6.26
N GLY A 128 19.31 10.39 5.33
CA GLY A 128 19.20 8.95 5.55
C GLY A 128 18.23 8.26 4.59
N ARG A 129 17.68 7.09 4.94
CA ARG A 129 16.93 6.22 4.01
C ARG A 129 15.41 6.27 4.24
N PHE A 130 14.62 6.29 3.19
CA PHE A 130 13.19 5.99 3.27
C PHE A 130 12.99 4.60 2.68
N ALA A 131 12.41 3.68 3.45
CA ALA A 131 12.17 2.31 3.04
C ALA A 131 10.72 1.94 3.31
N ILE A 132 10.11 1.25 2.36
CA ILE A 132 8.77 0.67 2.50
C ILE A 132 8.76 -0.72 1.86
N ASN A 133 8.07 -1.66 2.48
CA ASN A 133 8.03 -3.02 2.01
C ASN A 133 7.19 -3.15 0.73
N VAL A 134 7.58 -4.02 -0.20
CA VAL A 134 6.80 -4.33 -1.42
C VAL A 134 5.36 -4.72 -1.10
N VAL A 135 5.14 -5.43 0.02
CA VAL A 135 3.81 -5.87 0.45
C VAL A 135 2.94 -4.67 0.79
N ASP A 136 3.46 -3.67 1.49
CA ASP A 136 2.69 -2.46 1.81
C ASP A 136 2.28 -1.71 0.55
N VAL A 137 3.21 -1.55 -0.42
CA VAL A 137 2.95 -0.91 -1.71
C VAL A 137 1.91 -1.70 -2.52
N LEU A 138 2.02 -3.03 -2.51
CA LEU A 138 1.08 -3.95 -3.16
C LEU A 138 -0.31 -3.80 -2.56
N LEU A 139 -0.42 -3.80 -1.23
CA LEU A 139 -1.66 -3.67 -0.49
C LEU A 139 -2.31 -2.30 -0.70
N LEU A 140 -1.54 -1.21 -0.72
CA LEU A 140 -2.04 0.12 -1.05
C LEU A 140 -2.63 0.15 -2.46
N THR A 141 -1.94 -0.46 -3.43
CA THR A 141 -2.43 -0.52 -4.81
C THR A 141 -3.69 -1.39 -4.92
N ALA A 142 -3.73 -2.54 -4.24
CA ALA A 142 -4.91 -3.41 -4.20
C ALA A 142 -6.12 -2.72 -3.57
N LEU A 143 -5.90 -1.93 -2.54
CA LEU A 143 -6.92 -1.18 -1.85
C LEU A 143 -7.47 -0.04 -2.73
N ALA A 144 -6.61 0.65 -3.48
CA ALA A 144 -7.03 1.61 -4.47
C ALA A 144 -7.84 0.96 -5.62
N GLU A 145 -7.39 -0.20 -6.12
CA GLU A 145 -8.10 -0.98 -7.14
C GLU A 145 -9.47 -1.45 -6.65
N HIS A 146 -9.59 -1.87 -5.38
CA HIS A 146 -10.86 -2.23 -4.77
C HIS A 146 -11.86 -1.07 -4.80
N TRP A 147 -11.42 0.14 -4.45
CA TRP A 147 -12.26 1.34 -4.52
C TRP A 147 -12.62 1.74 -5.95
N HIS A 148 -11.66 1.60 -6.87
CA HIS A 148 -11.88 1.80 -8.29
C HIS A 148 -13.00 0.90 -8.83
N GLN A 149 -12.97 -0.39 -8.51
CA GLN A 149 -14.01 -1.36 -8.92
C GLN A 149 -15.38 -1.08 -8.33
N ARG A 150 -15.44 -0.43 -7.17
CA ARG A 150 -16.69 0.02 -6.56
C ARG A 150 -17.23 1.31 -7.16
N GLY A 151 -16.58 1.85 -8.19
CA GLY A 151 -16.95 3.11 -8.81
C GLY A 151 -16.75 4.32 -7.90
N ALA A 152 -15.90 4.20 -6.88
CA ALA A 152 -15.58 5.33 -6.01
C ALA A 152 -14.70 6.34 -6.74
N SER A 153 -14.74 7.61 -6.28
CA SER A 153 -13.85 8.63 -6.81
C SER A 153 -12.41 8.39 -6.38
N TYR A 154 -11.46 8.94 -7.13
CA TYR A 154 -10.04 8.87 -6.82
C TYR A 154 -9.71 9.33 -5.39
N LEU A 155 -10.38 10.40 -4.93
CA LEU A 155 -10.19 10.91 -3.56
C LEU A 155 -10.57 9.87 -2.50
N ILE A 156 -11.61 9.08 -2.73
CA ILE A 156 -12.03 8.04 -1.79
C ILE A 156 -11.03 6.88 -1.79
N ALA A 157 -10.43 6.55 -2.93
CA ALA A 157 -9.40 5.52 -3.00
C ALA A 157 -8.06 5.95 -2.38
N LEU A 158 -7.78 7.25 -2.35
CA LEU A 158 -6.59 7.82 -1.73
C LEU A 158 -6.64 7.80 -0.19
N LEU A 159 -7.83 8.06 0.37
CA LEU A 159 -8.05 8.25 1.81
C LEU A 159 -7.47 7.12 2.70
N PRO A 160 -7.68 5.83 2.42
CA PRO A 160 -7.24 4.75 3.30
C PRO A 160 -5.74 4.73 3.52
N GLY A 161 -4.95 4.95 2.46
CA GLY A 161 -3.50 4.99 2.56
C GLY A 161 -3.01 6.22 3.30
N VAL A 162 -3.56 7.40 2.98
CA VAL A 162 -3.22 8.65 3.67
C VAL A 162 -3.57 8.58 5.16
N LEU A 163 -4.75 8.07 5.51
CA LEU A 163 -5.18 7.87 6.89
C LEU A 163 -4.30 6.83 7.60
N GLY A 164 -3.96 5.72 6.93
CA GLY A 164 -3.10 4.70 7.52
C GLY A 164 -1.70 5.24 7.82
N PHE A 165 -1.07 5.95 6.89
CA PHE A 165 0.23 6.58 7.14
C PHE A 165 0.16 7.68 8.20
N LEU A 166 -0.87 8.54 8.17
CA LEU A 166 -1.08 9.56 9.20
C LEU A 166 -1.14 8.94 10.60
N LEU A 167 -1.88 7.83 10.74
CA LEU A 167 -2.02 7.13 12.02
C LEU A 167 -0.71 6.44 12.43
N ALA A 168 -0.03 5.76 11.50
CA ALA A 168 1.23 5.08 11.77
C ALA A 168 2.35 6.08 12.15
N ASP A 169 2.61 7.06 11.27
CA ASP A 169 3.64 8.08 11.47
C ASP A 169 3.33 8.97 12.69
N GLY A 170 2.05 9.31 12.89
CA GLY A 170 1.61 10.06 14.06
C GLY A 170 1.82 9.29 15.37
N LEU A 171 1.55 7.99 15.39
CA LEU A 171 1.80 7.16 16.57
C LEU A 171 3.30 7.04 16.85
N ILE A 172 4.14 6.86 15.82
CA ILE A 172 5.60 6.88 15.95
C ILE A 172 6.05 8.22 16.56
N ALA A 173 5.53 9.35 16.05
CA ALA A 173 5.89 10.68 16.54
C ALA A 173 5.61 10.87 18.04
N VAL A 174 4.47 10.36 18.51
CA VAL A 174 4.02 10.50 19.91
C VAL A 174 4.72 9.51 20.83
N THR A 175 4.79 8.25 20.45
CA THR A 175 5.27 7.16 21.32
C THR A 175 6.79 6.96 21.25
N LYS A 176 7.45 7.49 20.22
CA LYS A 176 8.85 7.24 19.89
C LYS A 176 9.17 5.74 19.72
N LEU A 177 8.16 4.91 19.47
CA LEU A 177 8.35 3.52 19.08
C LEU A 177 9.03 3.49 17.71
N GLY A 178 10.13 2.75 17.59
CA GLY A 178 10.93 2.75 16.37
C GLY A 178 10.33 1.93 15.21
N ILE A 179 9.47 0.95 15.50
CA ILE A 179 8.88 0.05 14.51
C ILE A 179 7.42 -0.22 14.89
N LEU A 180 6.52 -0.06 13.92
CA LEU A 180 5.10 -0.36 14.05
C LEU A 180 4.65 -1.12 12.79
N PRO A 181 3.81 -2.17 12.94
CA PRO A 181 3.22 -2.88 11.80
C PRO A 181 2.32 -1.93 11.03
N GLY A 182 2.59 -1.70 9.73
CA GLY A 182 1.89 -0.71 8.92
C GLY A 182 0.49 -1.13 8.48
N ILE A 183 0.30 -2.43 8.21
CA ILE A 183 -0.94 -2.97 7.63
C ILE A 183 -2.17 -2.78 8.56
N PRO A 184 -2.05 -2.95 9.89
CA PRO A 184 -3.12 -2.58 10.82
C PRO A 184 -3.65 -1.15 10.63
N PHE A 185 -2.77 -0.18 10.38
CA PHE A 185 -3.19 1.21 10.19
C PHE A 185 -3.93 1.43 8.87
N PHE A 186 -3.49 0.80 7.78
CA PHE A 186 -4.24 0.80 6.52
C PHE A 186 -5.62 0.15 6.67
N THR A 187 -5.74 -0.87 7.53
CA THR A 187 -7.02 -1.52 7.84
C THR A 187 -7.99 -0.54 8.49
N VAL A 188 -7.50 0.23 9.47
CA VAL A 188 -8.28 1.29 10.13
C VAL A 188 -8.66 2.36 9.11
N GLY A 189 -7.71 2.82 8.29
CA GLY A 189 -7.96 3.78 7.21
C GLY A 189 -9.04 3.30 6.24
N TYR A 190 -9.04 2.02 5.87
CA TYR A 190 -10.07 1.40 5.03
C TYR A 190 -11.46 1.43 5.67
N VAL A 191 -11.57 1.02 6.94
CA VAL A 191 -12.85 1.02 7.67
C VAL A 191 -13.41 2.43 7.82
N LEU A 192 -12.56 3.40 8.16
CA LEU A 192 -12.96 4.81 8.25
C LEU A 192 -13.44 5.33 6.89
N THR A 193 -12.71 5.03 5.82
CA THR A 193 -13.08 5.42 4.45
C THR A 193 -14.40 4.78 4.01
N GLU A 194 -14.67 3.53 4.38
CA GLU A 194 -15.98 2.90 4.15
C GLU A 194 -17.12 3.66 4.84
N GLY A 195 -16.90 4.10 6.08
CA GLY A 195 -17.87 4.94 6.80
C GLY A 195 -18.18 6.22 6.03
N ILE A 196 -17.14 6.93 5.57
CA ILE A 196 -17.26 8.17 4.79
C ILE A 196 -17.98 7.90 3.46
N TYR A 197 -17.57 6.86 2.72
CA TYR A 197 -18.16 6.48 1.45
C TYR A 197 -19.66 6.22 1.59
N ARG A 198 -20.07 5.40 2.56
CA ARG A 198 -21.49 5.10 2.81
C ARG A 198 -22.29 6.33 3.21
N TYR A 199 -21.70 7.20 4.03
CA TYR A 199 -22.34 8.44 4.44
C TYR A 199 -22.60 9.36 3.24
N MET A 200 -21.60 9.53 2.37
CA MET A 200 -21.73 10.32 1.13
C MET A 200 -22.75 9.71 0.18
N SER A 201 -22.71 8.40 -0.06
CA SER A 201 -23.67 7.71 -0.94
C SER A 201 -25.12 7.84 -0.44
N ARG A 202 -25.34 7.81 0.87
CA ARG A 202 -26.69 8.01 1.45
C ARG A 202 -27.20 9.44 1.27
N ARG A 203 -26.33 10.44 1.36
CA ARG A 203 -26.69 11.85 1.14
C ARG A 203 -26.96 12.19 -0.32
N ALA A 204 -26.31 11.48 -1.25
CA ALA A 204 -26.50 11.67 -2.67
C ALA A 204 -27.80 11.04 -3.22
N ALA A 205 -28.45 10.14 -2.46
CA ALA A 205 -29.73 9.58 -2.85
C ALA A 205 -30.85 10.64 -2.67
N PRO A 206 -31.61 11.00 -3.72
CA PRO A 206 -32.73 11.91 -3.57
C PRO A 206 -33.76 11.32 -2.59
N PRO A 207 -34.50 12.15 -1.83
CA PRO A 207 -35.56 11.65 -0.97
C PRO A 207 -36.53 10.86 -1.85
N ALA A 208 -36.74 9.58 -1.51
CA ALA A 208 -37.72 8.75 -2.17
C ALA A 208 -39.04 9.53 -2.18
N LYS A 209 -39.51 9.92 -3.37
CA LYS A 209 -40.85 10.47 -3.53
C LYS A 209 -41.78 9.44 -2.90
N LEU A 210 -42.36 9.80 -1.76
CA LEU A 210 -43.51 9.12 -1.18
C LEU A 210 -44.58 9.09 -2.29
N ALA A 211 -44.65 7.96 -3.00
CA ALA A 211 -45.77 7.67 -3.86
C ALA A 211 -46.99 7.59 -2.94
N ARG A 212 -47.89 8.56 -3.13
CA ARG A 212 -49.20 8.64 -2.50
C ARG A 212 -50.04 7.40 -2.78
#